data_AF-A0AB36ZHC3-F1
#
_entry.id   AF-A0AB36ZHC3-F1
#
_cell.length_a   1.000
_cell.length_b   1.000
_cell.length_c   1.000
_cell.angle_alpha   90.00
_cell.angle_beta   90.00
_cell.angle_gamma   90.00
#
_symmetry.space_group_name_H-M   'P 1'
#
loop_
_entity.id
_entity.type
_entity.pdbx_description
1 polymer ?
#
loop_
_entity_poly.entity_id
_entity_poly.type
_entity_poly.pdbx_seq_one_letter_code
_entity_poly.pdbx_strand_id
1 'polypeptide(L)'
;MAAKSRSGRSGSEVRLTQWGWFSRLGAPTERALIGGSVISIGVGLLLSDLLNPGALPFAARLAILTGAFVLLFVVPLVVHAIREPVPYADLSARSVRVRSRVTPFTDFTTARRVETARSKRVVLEVSAPAQKVLLELRDRLGRVTTDPTRSAIVAFLEGSSITMPSSLHDPTGRFAHVNFPQHLTREQAVELATRPLTVPDVGAGHHGL
;
A
#
# COMPACT_ATOMS: atom_id res chain seq x y z
N MET A 1 9.90 -11.20 -39.21
CA MET A 1 9.26 -10.29 -38.24
C MET A 1 9.22 -10.99 -36.88
N ALA A 2 10.06 -10.56 -35.94
CA ALA A 2 10.23 -11.22 -34.66
C ALA A 2 9.07 -10.90 -33.71
N ALA A 3 8.38 -11.94 -33.25
CA ALA A 3 7.40 -11.83 -32.18
C ALA A 3 8.14 -11.48 -30.87
N LYS A 4 7.97 -10.24 -30.41
CA LYS A 4 8.47 -9.77 -29.12
C LYS A 4 7.71 -10.49 -28.01
N SER A 5 8.31 -11.54 -27.45
CA SER A 5 7.77 -12.29 -26.32
C SER A 5 7.53 -11.34 -25.14
N ARG A 6 6.27 -11.20 -24.71
CA ARG A 6 5.91 -10.61 -23.42
C ARG A 6 6.30 -11.58 -22.30
N SER A 7 7.60 -11.76 -22.07
CA SER A 7 8.11 -12.37 -20.83
C SER A 7 8.09 -11.30 -19.75
N GLY A 8 7.23 -11.42 -18.75
CA GLY A 8 7.18 -10.40 -17.69
C GLY A 8 6.56 -10.83 -16.37
N ARG A 9 6.35 -12.13 -16.17
CA ARG A 9 6.07 -12.73 -14.87
C ARG A 9 6.96 -13.94 -14.75
N SER A 10 8.09 -13.80 -14.06
CA SER A 10 8.80 -14.97 -13.55
C SER A 10 7.86 -15.70 -12.59
N GLY A 11 7.85 -17.03 -12.60
CA GLY A 11 7.05 -17.84 -11.67
C GLY A 11 7.38 -17.60 -10.19
N SER A 12 8.46 -16.84 -9.90
CA SER A 12 8.96 -16.46 -8.58
C SER A 12 8.52 -15.07 -8.10
N GLU A 13 7.69 -14.33 -8.84
CA GLU A 13 7.26 -12.99 -8.42
C GLU A 13 6.30 -13.03 -7.22
N VAL A 14 6.73 -12.48 -6.08
CA VAL A 14 5.92 -12.33 -4.87
C VAL A 14 5.46 -10.88 -4.74
N ARG A 15 4.16 -10.69 -4.44
CA ARG A 15 3.61 -9.36 -4.21
C ARG A 15 4.10 -8.82 -2.86
N LEU A 16 4.69 -7.62 -2.86
CA LEU A 16 5.21 -6.96 -1.64
C LEU A 16 4.13 -6.17 -0.86
N THR A 17 2.88 -6.19 -1.32
CA THR A 17 1.74 -5.60 -0.60
C THR A 17 0.67 -6.66 -0.40
N GLN A 18 0.23 -6.84 0.84
CA GLN A 18 -0.85 -7.77 1.13
C GLN A 18 -2.23 -7.11 1.03
N TRP A 19 -2.33 -5.86 1.48
CA TRP A 19 -3.62 -5.18 1.57
C TRP A 19 -3.93 -4.39 0.31
N GLY A 20 -5.12 -4.61 -0.22
CA GLY A 20 -5.73 -3.76 -1.24
C GLY A 20 -6.51 -2.60 -0.63
N TRP A 21 -6.93 -1.67 -1.46
CA TRP A 21 -7.74 -0.52 -1.04
C TRP A 21 -9.08 -0.94 -0.40
N PHE A 22 -9.71 -2.03 -0.85
CA PHE A 22 -10.93 -2.57 -0.21
C PHE A 22 -10.70 -3.11 1.21
N SER A 23 -9.50 -3.65 1.50
CA SER A 23 -9.14 -4.04 2.87
C SER A 23 -8.79 -2.85 3.76
N ARG A 24 -8.55 -1.66 3.18
CA ARG A 24 -8.31 -0.39 3.88
C ARG A 24 -9.59 0.37 4.25
N LEU A 25 -10.71 0.10 3.57
CA LEU A 25 -12.08 0.53 3.96
C LEU A 25 -12.59 -0.25 5.19
N GLY A 26 -11.73 -0.45 6.18
CA GLY A 26 -11.94 -1.33 7.33
C GLY A 26 -12.81 -0.73 8.42
N ALA A 27 -13.23 0.54 8.30
CA ALA A 27 -14.26 1.07 9.19
C ALA A 27 -15.62 0.53 8.72
N PRO A 28 -16.40 -0.14 9.59
CA PRO A 28 -17.76 -0.59 9.23
C PRO A 28 -18.64 0.55 8.72
N THR A 29 -18.35 1.79 9.14
CA THR A 29 -19.00 3.02 8.70
C THR A 29 -18.73 3.37 7.23
N GLU A 30 -17.52 3.21 6.70
CA GLU A 30 -17.22 3.51 5.29
C GLU A 30 -17.88 2.50 4.34
N ARG A 31 -17.92 1.22 4.73
CA ARG A 31 -18.64 0.18 3.97
C ARG A 31 -20.15 0.40 4.01
N ALA A 32 -20.68 0.81 5.16
CA ALA A 32 -22.09 1.16 5.32
C ALA A 32 -22.46 2.41 4.53
N LEU A 33 -21.57 3.41 4.41
CA LEU A 33 -21.81 4.61 3.60
C LEU A 33 -21.81 4.29 2.11
N ILE A 34 -20.86 3.48 1.63
CA ILE A 34 -20.79 3.09 0.22
C ILE A 34 -21.96 2.15 -0.14
N GLY A 35 -22.23 1.14 0.69
CA GLY A 35 -23.37 0.23 0.51
C GLY A 35 -24.71 0.97 0.62
N GLY A 36 -24.83 1.88 1.59
CA GLY A 36 -26.00 2.73 1.78
C GLY A 36 -26.23 3.68 0.61
N SER A 37 -25.17 4.20 -0.02
CA SER A 37 -25.29 5.06 -1.20
C SER A 37 -25.88 4.31 -2.41
N VAL A 38 -25.45 3.06 -2.66
CA VAL A 38 -26.02 2.24 -3.74
C VAL A 38 -27.47 1.87 -3.46
N ILE A 39 -27.78 1.51 -2.21
CA ILE A 39 -29.15 1.21 -1.79
C ILE A 39 -30.03 2.45 -1.95
N SER A 40 -29.59 3.63 -1.52
CA SER A 40 -30.34 4.88 -1.67
C SER A 40 -30.60 5.27 -3.12
N ILE A 41 -29.65 5.02 -4.03
CA ILE A 41 -29.85 5.27 -5.47
C ILE A 41 -30.89 4.29 -6.05
N GLY A 42 -30.78 3.00 -5.72
CA GLY A 42 -31.76 1.99 -6.14
C GLY A 42 -33.17 2.25 -5.58
N VAL A 43 -33.25 2.61 -4.29
CA VAL A 43 -34.49 2.96 -3.59
C VAL A 43 -35.09 4.23 -4.17
N GLY A 44 -34.29 5.26 -4.46
CA GLY A 44 -34.75 6.50 -5.09
C GLY A 44 -35.34 6.28 -6.49
N LEU A 45 -34.77 5.37 -7.28
CA LEU A 45 -35.28 5.00 -8.61
C LEU A 45 -36.54 4.12 -8.54
N LEU A 46 -36.72 3.34 -7.47
CA LEU A 46 -37.94 2.59 -7.21
C LEU A 46 -39.07 3.50 -6.70
N LEU A 47 -38.76 4.44 -5.81
CA LEU A 47 -39.70 5.44 -5.30
C LEU A 47 -40.18 6.40 -6.39
N SER A 48 -39.29 6.85 -7.28
CA SER A 48 -39.69 7.72 -8.39
C SER A 48 -40.69 7.04 -9.33
N ASP A 49 -40.58 5.73 -9.47
CA ASP A 49 -41.49 4.92 -10.29
C ASP A 49 -42.83 4.64 -9.61
N LEU A 50 -42.83 4.54 -8.28
CA LEU A 50 -44.04 4.44 -7.48
C LEU A 50 -44.83 5.77 -7.50
N LEU A 51 -44.12 6.90 -7.49
CA LEU A 51 -44.71 8.25 -7.49
C LEU A 51 -45.12 8.72 -8.88
N ASN A 52 -44.42 8.29 -9.93
CA ASN A 52 -44.73 8.64 -11.31
C ASN A 52 -44.39 7.49 -12.27
N PRO A 53 -45.28 6.48 -12.38
CA PRO A 53 -45.03 5.30 -13.18
C PRO A 53 -44.91 5.69 -14.66
N GLY A 54 -43.71 5.48 -15.22
CA GLY A 54 -43.40 5.78 -16.62
C GLY A 54 -42.63 7.09 -16.86
N ALA A 55 -42.27 7.84 -15.82
CA ALA A 55 -41.49 9.09 -15.96
C ALA A 55 -40.14 8.90 -16.65
N LEU A 56 -39.51 7.72 -16.49
CA LEU A 56 -38.26 7.36 -17.14
C LEU A 56 -38.38 5.99 -17.81
N PRO A 57 -37.94 5.83 -19.06
CA PRO A 57 -37.87 4.52 -19.69
C PRO A 57 -36.87 3.63 -18.92
N PHE A 58 -37.11 2.32 -18.89
CA PHE A 58 -36.26 1.35 -18.20
C PHE A 58 -34.77 1.48 -18.56
N ALA A 59 -34.48 1.73 -19.85
CA ALA A 59 -33.12 1.94 -20.34
C ALA A 59 -32.40 3.13 -19.68
N ALA A 60 -33.12 4.24 -19.44
CA ALA A 60 -32.55 5.41 -18.77
C ALA A 60 -32.18 5.11 -17.31
N ARG A 61 -32.98 4.30 -16.63
CA ARG A 61 -32.70 3.90 -15.24
C ARG A 61 -31.49 2.99 -15.14
N LEU A 62 -31.40 2.02 -16.05
CA LEU A 62 -30.24 1.15 -16.13
C LEU A 62 -28.96 1.95 -16.41
N ALA A 63 -29.05 2.95 -17.29
CA ALA A 63 -27.95 3.86 -17.58
C ALA A 63 -27.53 4.68 -16.35
N ILE A 64 -28.50 5.22 -15.58
CA ILE A 64 -28.22 5.98 -14.35
C ILE A 64 -27.55 5.09 -13.30
N LEU A 65 -28.09 3.90 -13.05
CA LEU A 65 -27.51 2.95 -12.08
C LEU A 65 -26.10 2.53 -12.49
N THR A 66 -25.89 2.21 -13.76
CA THR A 66 -24.59 1.84 -14.30
C THR A 66 -23.60 3.01 -14.20
N GLY A 67 -24.02 4.21 -14.56
CA GLY A 67 -23.20 5.42 -14.47
C GLY A 67 -22.80 5.73 -13.03
N ALA A 68 -23.75 5.66 -12.09
CA ALA A 68 -23.47 5.85 -10.67
C ALA A 68 -22.53 4.77 -10.12
N PHE A 69 -22.71 3.51 -10.50
CA PHE A 69 -21.82 2.43 -10.11
C PHE A 69 -20.39 2.64 -10.63
N VAL A 70 -20.24 2.99 -11.92
CA VAL A 70 -18.94 3.28 -12.51
C VAL A 70 -18.27 4.45 -11.79
N LEU A 71 -19.01 5.53 -11.53
CA LEU A 71 -18.47 6.72 -10.87
C LEU A 71 -18.07 6.47 -9.41
N LEU A 72 -18.86 5.70 -8.65
CA LEU A 72 -18.63 5.48 -7.22
C LEU A 72 -17.62 4.35 -6.94
N PHE A 73 -17.50 3.35 -7.82
CA PHE A 73 -16.67 2.17 -7.57
C PHE A 73 -15.51 2.04 -8.54
N VAL A 74 -15.77 2.16 -9.84
CA VAL A 74 -14.77 1.90 -10.87
C VAL A 74 -13.76 3.03 -10.94
N VAL A 75 -14.22 4.28 -10.99
CA VAL A 75 -13.33 5.45 -11.09
C VAL A 75 -12.36 5.55 -9.90
N PRO A 76 -12.80 5.46 -8.63
CA PRO A 76 -11.88 5.50 -7.49
C PRO A 76 -10.89 4.34 -7.49
N LEU A 77 -11.33 3.13 -7.86
CA LEU A 77 -10.47 1.95 -7.97
C LEU A 77 -9.36 2.17 -9.00
N VAL A 78 -9.72 2.70 -10.18
CA VAL A 78 -8.78 2.98 -11.26
C VAL A 78 -7.81 4.09 -10.86
N VAL A 79 -8.30 5.20 -10.32
CA VAL A 79 -7.46 6.30 -9.84
C VAL A 79 -6.48 5.80 -8.77
N HIS A 80 -6.94 4.95 -7.86
CA HIS A 80 -6.07 4.38 -6.82
C HIS A 80 -5.01 3.46 -7.42
N ALA A 81 -5.37 2.55 -8.33
CA ALA A 81 -4.40 1.68 -9.02
C ALA A 81 -3.34 2.49 -9.81
N ILE A 82 -3.72 3.66 -10.31
CA ILE A 82 -2.81 4.60 -11.01
C ILE A 82 -1.98 5.45 -10.01
N ARG A 83 -2.42 5.65 -8.78
CA ARG A 83 -1.64 6.41 -7.79
C ARG A 83 -0.70 5.52 -6.97
N GLU A 84 -1.13 4.31 -6.65
CA GLU A 84 -0.41 3.38 -5.79
C GLU A 84 -0.15 2.06 -6.53
N PRO A 85 0.82 2.01 -7.45
CA PRO A 85 1.13 0.79 -8.15
C PRO A 85 1.64 -0.29 -7.20
N VAL A 86 1.16 -1.51 -7.40
CA VAL A 86 1.55 -2.67 -6.60
C VAL A 86 2.98 -3.08 -6.92
N PRO A 87 3.89 -3.11 -5.93
CA PRO A 87 5.24 -3.65 -6.09
C PRO A 87 5.25 -5.18 -6.05
N TYR A 88 6.06 -5.78 -6.93
CA TYR A 88 6.35 -7.21 -6.98
C TYR A 88 7.85 -7.42 -6.80
N ALA A 89 8.26 -8.36 -5.95
CA ALA A 89 9.66 -8.77 -5.81
C ALA A 89 9.87 -10.10 -6.54
N ASP A 90 10.90 -10.15 -7.38
CA ASP A 90 11.47 -11.41 -7.84
C ASP A 90 12.65 -11.74 -6.93
N LEU A 91 12.46 -12.73 -6.06
CA LEU A 91 13.47 -13.17 -5.11
C LEU A 91 14.64 -13.89 -5.78
N SER A 92 14.40 -14.52 -6.94
CA SER A 92 15.44 -15.23 -7.70
C SER A 92 16.33 -14.25 -8.44
N ALA A 93 15.73 -13.26 -9.10
CA ALA A 93 16.45 -12.22 -9.82
C ALA A 93 16.94 -11.06 -8.93
N ARG A 94 16.59 -11.06 -7.63
CA ARG A 94 16.87 -9.97 -6.67
C ARG A 94 16.48 -8.59 -7.20
N SER A 95 15.26 -8.48 -7.72
CA SER A 95 14.76 -7.23 -8.30
C SER A 95 13.32 -6.95 -7.89
N VAL A 96 12.98 -5.67 -7.76
CA VAL A 96 11.62 -5.19 -7.52
C VAL A 96 11.07 -4.58 -8.79
N ARG A 97 9.92 -5.10 -9.23
CA ARG A 97 9.15 -4.57 -10.34
C ARG A 97 8.00 -3.72 -9.84
N VAL A 98 7.98 -2.46 -10.27
CA VAL A 98 6.83 -1.55 -10.11
C VAL A 98 6.39 -1.11 -11.49
N ARG A 99 5.20 -1.55 -11.90
CA ARG A 99 4.69 -1.39 -13.27
C ARG A 99 5.66 -1.99 -14.30
N SER A 100 6.23 -1.14 -15.16
CA SER A 100 7.19 -1.45 -16.21
C SER A 100 8.64 -1.25 -15.79
N ARG A 101 8.89 -0.72 -14.58
CA ARG A 101 10.25 -0.51 -14.07
C ARG A 101 10.67 -1.71 -13.24
N VAL A 102 11.86 -2.22 -13.51
CA VAL A 102 12.52 -3.27 -12.74
C VAL A 102 13.78 -2.67 -12.14
N THR A 103 13.91 -2.76 -10.82
CA THR A 103 15.02 -2.15 -10.07
C THR A 103 15.67 -3.23 -9.20
N PRO A 104 16.98 -3.47 -9.31
CA PRO A 104 17.73 -4.35 -8.42
C PRO A 104 17.55 -3.98 -6.95
N PHE A 105 17.61 -4.97 -6.05
CA PHE A 105 17.52 -4.70 -4.60
C PHE A 105 18.62 -3.74 -4.12
N THR A 106 19.81 -3.84 -4.69
CA THR A 106 20.99 -3.03 -4.33
C THR A 106 20.83 -1.54 -4.62
N ASP A 107 19.93 -1.16 -5.53
CA ASP A 107 19.72 0.24 -5.91
C ASP A 107 18.83 0.98 -4.91
N PHE A 108 18.22 0.25 -3.98
CA PHE A 108 17.48 0.82 -2.87
C PHE A 108 18.44 1.18 -1.74
N THR A 109 18.62 2.48 -1.53
CA THR A 109 19.64 3.03 -0.64
C THR A 109 19.08 3.73 0.58
N THR A 110 17.78 4.03 0.59
CA THR A 110 17.14 4.79 1.67
C THR A 110 15.89 4.08 2.14
N ALA A 111 15.73 3.94 3.46
CA ALA A 111 14.48 3.54 4.09
C ALA A 111 14.01 4.59 5.08
N ARG A 112 12.70 4.85 5.07
CA ARG A 112 12.05 5.72 6.05
C ARG A 112 10.77 5.09 6.56
N ARG A 113 10.52 5.25 7.86
CA ARG A 113 9.23 4.95 8.46
C ARG A 113 8.27 6.09 8.17
N VAL A 114 7.14 5.78 7.55
CA VAL A 114 6.06 6.76 7.36
C VAL A 114 5.17 6.72 8.58
N GLU A 115 5.34 7.69 9.47
CA GLU A 115 4.53 7.81 10.67
C GLU A 115 3.14 8.34 10.33
N THR A 116 2.13 7.78 10.99
CA THR A 116 0.76 8.31 10.96
C THR A 116 0.32 8.46 12.41
N ALA A 117 0.36 9.70 12.91
CA ALA A 117 0.26 10.09 14.33
C ALA A 117 -0.92 9.52 15.13
N ARG A 118 -1.95 8.96 14.48
CA ARG A 118 -3.15 8.42 15.12
C ARG A 118 -3.53 7.00 14.70
N SER A 119 -2.68 6.29 13.96
CA SER A 119 -3.05 4.97 13.43
C SER A 119 -2.07 3.89 13.85
N LYS A 120 -2.59 2.67 14.06
CA LYS A 120 -1.78 1.45 14.24
C LYS A 120 -1.02 1.02 12.98
N ARG A 121 -1.10 1.82 11.91
CA ARG A 121 -0.50 1.53 10.62
C ARG A 121 1.02 1.71 10.70
N VAL A 122 1.74 0.73 10.18
CA VAL A 122 3.19 0.79 10.02
C VAL A 122 3.51 0.62 8.54
N VAL A 123 4.04 1.68 7.94
CA VAL A 123 4.45 1.71 6.53
C VAL A 123 5.93 2.05 6.48
N LEU A 124 6.67 1.25 5.73
CA LEU A 124 8.06 1.50 5.40
C LEU A 124 8.13 1.96 3.94
N GLU A 125 8.72 3.13 3.71
CA GLU A 125 9.04 3.59 2.37
C GLU A 125 10.51 3.32 2.08
N VAL A 126 10.76 2.56 1.02
CA VAL A 126 12.10 2.26 0.53
C VAL A 126 12.27 2.96 -0.81
N SER A 127 13.35 3.73 -0.94
CA SER A 127 13.62 4.59 -2.10
C SER A 127 14.90 4.18 -2.82
N ALA A 128 14.82 4.20 -4.14
CA ALA A 128 15.91 4.16 -5.10
C ALA A 128 15.84 5.46 -5.95
N PRO A 129 16.91 5.84 -6.67
CA PRO A 129 16.96 7.11 -7.40
C PRO A 129 15.77 7.36 -8.36
N ALA A 130 15.24 6.30 -8.97
CA ALA A 130 14.14 6.38 -9.94
C ALA A 130 12.83 5.75 -9.46
N GLN A 131 12.77 5.20 -8.25
CA GLN A 131 11.63 4.39 -7.80
C GLN A 131 11.45 4.44 -6.28
N LYS A 132 10.19 4.49 -5.85
CA LYS A 132 9.81 4.40 -4.44
C LYS A 132 8.85 3.24 -4.25
N VAL A 133 9.02 2.52 -3.16
CA VAL A 133 8.23 1.35 -2.80
C VAL A 133 7.68 1.54 -1.40
N LEU A 134 6.36 1.46 -1.27
CA LEU A 134 5.68 1.49 0.01
C LEU A 134 5.37 0.06 0.44
N LEU A 135 5.95 -0.34 1.57
CA LEU A 135 5.77 -1.63 2.20
C LEU A 135 4.86 -1.45 3.41
N GLU A 136 3.66 -2.01 3.32
CA GLU A 136 2.72 -1.99 4.44
C GLU A 136 3.04 -3.21 5.33
N LEU A 137 3.53 -2.97 6.54
CA LEU A 137 3.90 -4.00 7.51
C LEU A 137 2.77 -4.25 8.52
N ARG A 138 2.01 -3.21 8.82
CA ARG A 138 0.82 -3.24 9.67
C ARG A 138 -0.25 -2.30 9.11
N ASP A 139 -1.50 -2.75 9.07
CA ASP A 139 -2.60 -1.95 8.57
C ASP A 139 -3.20 -1.03 9.66
N ARG A 140 -4.18 -0.21 9.30
CA ARG A 140 -4.86 0.69 10.25
C ARG A 140 -5.66 -0.05 11.33
N LEU A 141 -6.11 -1.27 11.06
CA LEU A 141 -6.81 -2.13 12.03
C LEU A 141 -5.82 -2.85 12.96
N GLY A 142 -4.52 -2.71 12.73
CA GLY A 142 -3.47 -3.35 13.51
C GLY A 142 -3.12 -4.77 13.06
N ARG A 143 -3.66 -5.24 11.92
CA ARG A 143 -3.31 -6.53 11.32
C ARG A 143 -1.90 -6.47 10.75
N VAL A 144 -1.12 -7.53 10.95
CA VAL A 144 0.27 -7.64 10.52
C VAL A 144 0.36 -8.41 9.21
N THR A 145 1.33 -8.05 8.37
CA THR A 145 1.62 -8.75 7.11
C THR A 145 2.03 -10.20 7.36
N THR A 146 1.42 -11.14 6.64
CA THR A 146 1.57 -12.59 6.81
C THR A 146 2.81 -13.15 6.11
N ASP A 147 3.21 -14.35 6.50
CA ASP A 147 4.51 -14.96 6.23
C ASP A 147 4.99 -14.94 4.76
N PRO A 148 4.24 -15.31 3.71
CA PRO A 148 4.81 -15.31 2.35
C PRO A 148 5.18 -13.89 1.87
N THR A 149 4.34 -12.89 2.18
CA THR A 149 4.64 -11.48 1.86
C THR A 149 5.72 -10.93 2.78
N ARG A 150 5.68 -11.28 4.07
CA ARG A 150 6.64 -10.81 5.06
C ARG A 150 8.05 -11.33 4.79
N SER A 151 8.21 -12.61 4.48
CA SER A 151 9.50 -13.19 4.10
C SER A 151 10.06 -12.55 2.84
N ALA A 152 9.21 -12.25 1.84
CA ALA A 152 9.64 -11.53 0.64
C ALA A 152 10.09 -10.09 0.94
N ILE A 153 9.40 -9.39 1.85
CA ILE A 153 9.80 -8.06 2.33
C ILE A 153 11.14 -8.12 3.05
N VAL A 154 11.34 -9.10 3.94
CA VAL A 154 12.60 -9.28 4.67
C VAL A 154 13.74 -9.55 3.70
N ALA A 155 13.57 -10.50 2.78
CA ALA A 155 14.58 -10.82 1.77
C ALA A 155 14.91 -9.62 0.86
N PHE A 156 13.91 -8.81 0.53
CA PHE A 156 14.12 -7.55 -0.19
C PHE A 156 14.98 -6.56 0.60
N LEU A 157 14.67 -6.34 1.88
CA LEU A 157 15.41 -5.42 2.73
C LEU A 157 16.83 -5.90 3.01
N GLU A 158 17.04 -7.19 3.24
CA GLU A 158 18.37 -7.78 3.44
C GLU A 158 19.25 -7.62 2.19
N GLY A 159 18.68 -7.78 0.99
CA GLY A 159 19.38 -7.61 -0.28
C GLY A 159 19.61 -6.17 -0.72
N SER A 160 19.17 -5.18 0.07
CA SER A 160 19.26 -3.76 -0.27
C SER A 160 20.54 -3.10 0.27
N SER A 161 20.89 -1.96 -0.30
CA SER A 161 22.02 -1.13 0.12
C SER A 161 21.58 0.02 1.03
N ILE A 162 20.54 -0.20 1.84
CA ILE A 162 19.98 0.85 2.70
C ILE A 162 21.04 1.31 3.72
N THR A 163 21.32 2.61 3.71
CA THR A 163 22.19 3.27 4.67
C THR A 163 21.53 4.53 5.21
N MET A 164 21.94 4.96 6.39
CA MET A 164 21.44 6.21 6.94
C MET A 164 21.97 7.40 6.11
N PRO A 165 21.14 8.39 5.77
CA PRO A 165 21.60 9.56 5.04
C PRO A 165 22.57 10.40 5.90
N SER A 166 23.57 10.97 5.23
CA SER A 166 24.50 11.94 5.81
C SER A 166 24.06 13.37 5.49
N SER A 167 24.35 14.33 6.36
CA SER A 167 24.12 15.75 6.10
C SER A 167 25.45 16.48 5.85
N LEU A 168 25.43 17.61 5.13
CA LEU A 168 26.63 18.44 4.93
C LEU A 168 27.25 18.90 6.28
N HIS A 169 26.40 19.12 7.27
CA HIS A 169 26.78 19.61 8.60
C HIS A 169 27.16 18.46 9.56
N ASP A 170 26.97 17.21 9.13
CA ASP A 170 27.32 15.98 9.87
C ASP A 170 27.77 14.90 8.87
N PRO A 171 28.97 15.05 8.28
CA PRO A 171 29.47 14.12 7.26
C PRO A 171 29.84 12.76 7.85
N THR A 172 30.11 12.69 9.16
CA THR A 172 30.41 11.44 9.86
C THR A 172 29.14 10.68 10.27
N GLY A 173 27.97 11.30 10.15
CA GLY A 173 26.67 10.68 10.48
C GLY A 173 26.48 10.42 11.97
N ARG A 174 27.29 11.04 12.84
CA ARG A 174 27.22 10.83 14.30
C ARG A 174 25.85 11.23 14.86
N PHE A 175 25.21 12.21 14.24
CA PHE A 175 23.88 12.72 14.58
C PHE A 175 22.85 12.38 13.50
N ALA A 176 23.13 11.40 12.61
CA ALA A 176 22.21 11.03 11.56
C ALA A 176 20.82 10.64 12.11
N HIS A 177 20.76 9.99 13.28
CA HIS A 177 19.51 9.67 13.97
C HIS A 177 18.72 10.89 14.47
N VAL A 178 19.40 11.99 14.82
CA VAL A 178 18.76 13.25 15.22
C VAL A 178 18.33 14.05 13.99
N ASN A 179 19.19 14.11 12.98
CA ASN A 179 18.97 14.86 11.74
C ASN A 179 17.88 14.20 10.86
N PHE A 180 17.76 12.88 10.94
CA PHE A 180 16.88 12.07 10.11
C PHE A 180 16.08 11.07 10.95
N PRO A 181 15.22 11.52 11.88
CA PRO A 181 14.56 10.66 12.86
C PRO A 181 13.62 9.61 12.25
N GLN A 182 13.14 9.86 11.02
CA GLN A 182 12.27 8.93 10.30
C GLN A 182 13.05 7.91 9.46
N HIS A 183 14.35 8.10 9.26
CA HIS A 183 15.17 7.21 8.44
C HIS A 183 15.66 6.03 9.28
N LEU A 184 15.71 4.87 8.65
CA LEU A 184 16.13 3.63 9.30
C LEU A 184 17.37 3.08 8.62
N THR A 185 18.25 2.45 9.41
CA THR A 185 19.26 1.57 8.85
C THR A 185 18.61 0.32 8.27
N ARG A 186 19.36 -0.43 7.46
CA ARG A 186 18.87 -1.71 6.91
C ARG A 186 18.44 -2.67 8.02
N GLU A 187 19.26 -2.78 9.07
CA GLU A 187 19.02 -3.68 10.20
C GLU A 187 17.74 -3.29 10.94
N GLN A 188 17.54 -1.99 11.20
CA GLN A 188 16.31 -1.47 11.80
C GLN A 188 15.09 -1.68 10.91
N ALA A 189 15.24 -1.56 9.59
CA ALA A 189 14.16 -1.81 8.64
C ALA A 189 13.76 -3.30 8.62
N VAL A 190 14.74 -4.22 8.64
CA VAL A 190 14.52 -5.67 8.74
C VAL A 190 13.88 -6.04 10.07
N GLU A 191 14.36 -5.45 11.17
CA GLU A 191 13.77 -5.65 12.49
C GLU A 191 12.30 -5.18 12.51
N LEU A 192 12.01 -4.01 11.96
CA LEU A 192 10.64 -3.49 11.87
C LEU A 192 9.74 -4.35 10.98
N ALA A 193 10.27 -4.89 9.88
CA ALA A 193 9.54 -5.83 9.02
C ALA A 193 9.25 -7.16 9.72
N THR A 194 10.13 -7.57 10.63
CA THR A 194 9.97 -8.77 11.46
C THR A 194 9.00 -8.51 12.61
N ARG A 195 9.12 -7.36 13.28
CA ARG A 195 8.28 -6.97 14.40
C ARG A 195 7.74 -5.57 14.14
N PRO A 196 6.56 -5.45 13.51
CA PRO A 196 5.99 -4.14 13.19
C PRO A 196 5.38 -3.49 14.43
N LEU A 197 6.26 -2.90 15.24
CA LEU A 197 5.92 -2.15 16.44
C LEU A 197 5.34 -0.79 16.07
N THR A 198 4.35 -0.33 16.83
CA THR A 198 3.82 1.04 16.75
C THR A 198 4.45 1.90 17.85
N VAL A 199 4.46 3.23 17.68
CA VAL A 199 4.94 4.17 18.71
C VAL A 199 4.35 3.88 20.11
N PRO A 200 3.04 3.55 20.29
CA PRO A 200 2.54 3.15 21.61
C PRO A 200 3.13 1.85 22.17
N ASP A 201 3.72 0.98 21.33
CA ASP A 201 4.35 -0.27 21.78
C ASP A 201 5.76 -0.03 22.36
N VAL A 202 6.38 1.13 22.10
CA VAL A 202 7.73 1.49 22.60
C VAL A 202 7.70 1.99 24.06
N GLY A 203 6.52 2.40 24.55
CA GLY A 203 6.31 2.88 25.92
C GLY A 203 5.68 1.87 26.89
N ALA A 204 5.32 0.67 26.43
CA ALA A 204 4.86 -0.40 27.30
C ALA A 204 6.08 -1.09 27.93
N GLY A 205 6.60 -0.46 28.99
CA GLY A 205 7.77 -0.94 29.72
C GLY A 205 7.70 -2.42 30.07
N HIS A 206 8.82 -3.11 29.86
CA HIS A 206 9.18 -4.28 30.66
C HIS A 206 9.34 -3.82 32.11
N HIS A 207 8.23 -3.78 32.84
CA HIS A 207 8.24 -3.97 34.29
C HIS A 207 7.85 -5.43 34.52
N GLY A 208 8.86 -6.29 34.54
CA GLY A 208 8.71 -7.72 34.77
C GLY A 208 9.86 -8.23 35.63
N LEU A 209 9.67 -8.03 36.94
CA LEU A 209 10.11 -8.80 38.11
C LEU A 209 11.57 -9.26 38.19
#